data_AF-A0A9E3S8X6-F1
#
_entry.id   AF-A0A9E3S8X6-F1
#
_cell.length_a   1.000
_cell.length_b   1.000
_cell.length_c   1.000
_cell.angle_alpha   90.00
_cell.angle_beta   90.00
_cell.angle_gamma   90.00
#
_symmetry.space_group_name_H-M   'P 1'
#
loop_
_entity.id
_entity.type
_entity.pdbx_description
1 polymer ?
#
loop_
_entity_poly.entity_id
_entity_poly.type
_entity_poly.pdbx_seq_one_letter_code
_entity_poly.pdbx_strand_id
1 'polypeptide(L)' 'MTVEETASRFPRTVPLFAALNMDTCCGGADSIRKAAADNGHDLETVLEKLSAAIA' A
#
# COMPACT_ATOMS: atom_id res chain seq x y z
N MET A 1 0.60 -9.93 2.85
CA MET A 1 1.05 -8.73 3.55
C MET A 1 -0.05 -7.70 3.44
N THR A 2 -0.47 -7.16 4.58
CA THR A 2 -1.44 -6.07 4.64
C THR A 2 -0.75 -4.73 4.43
N VAL A 3 -1.55 -3.68 4.22
CA VAL A 3 -1.03 -2.31 4.19
C VAL A 3 -0.34 -1.98 5.50
N GLU A 4 -0.95 -2.31 6.65
CA GLU A 4 -0.38 -2.04 7.98
C GLU A 4 0.94 -2.78 8.22
N GLU A 5 1.02 -4.06 7.87
CA GLU A 5 2.27 -4.84 8.01
C GLU A 5 3.38 -4.24 7.16
N THR A 6 3.04 -3.77 5.96
CA THR A 6 3.99 -3.15 5.03
C THR A 6 4.46 -1.79 5.53
N ALA A 7 3.52 -0.95 5.98
CA ALA A 7 3.82 0.36 6.55
C ALA A 7 4.65 0.24 7.84
N SER A 8 4.38 -0.76 8.67
CA SER A 8 5.12 -1.03 9.92
C SER A 8 6.54 -1.52 9.64
N ARG A 9 6.72 -2.41 8.65
CA ARG A 9 8.03 -2.93 8.25
C ARG A 9 8.85 -1.92 7.45
N PHE A 10 8.18 -1.12 6.63
CA PHE A 10 8.81 -0.16 5.72
C PHE A 10 8.13 1.21 5.88
N PRO A 11 8.49 2.01 6.91
CA PRO A 11 7.87 3.31 7.15
C PRO A 11 7.95 4.29 5.97
N ARG A 12 8.93 4.10 5.07
CA ARG A 12 9.06 4.87 3.80
C ARG A 12 7.89 4.67 2.83
N THR A 13 7.11 3.61 2.98
CA THR A 13 5.94 3.31 2.14
C THR A 13 4.67 4.05 2.58
N VAL A 14 4.64 4.60 3.80
CA VAL A 14 3.50 5.36 4.33
C VAL A 14 3.05 6.52 3.43
N PRO A 15 3.94 7.43 2.97
CA PRO A 15 3.52 8.51 2.05
C PRO A 15 3.02 7.99 0.70
N LEU A 16 3.48 6.82 0.25
CA LEU A 16 2.99 6.19 -0.98
C LEU A 16 1.56 5.69 -0.80
N PHE A 17 1.25 5.00 0.31
CA PHE A 17 -0.11 4.54 0.60
C PHE A 17 -1.08 5.71 0.76
N ALA A 18 -0.65 6.81 1.41
CA ALA A 18 -1.45 8.03 1.49
C ALA A 18 -1.73 8.65 0.12
N ALA A 19 -0.74 8.67 -0.78
CA ALA A 19 -0.92 9.17 -2.15
C ALA A 19 -1.86 8.29 -3.01
N LEU A 20 -2.05 7.03 -2.62
CA LEU A 20 -2.93 6.07 -3.28
C LEU A 20 -4.30 5.92 -2.58
N ASN A 21 -4.61 6.73 -1.56
CA ASN A 21 -5.79 6.55 -0.69
C ASN A 21 -5.91 5.13 -0.10
N MET A 22 -4.78 4.45 0.06
CA MET A 22 -4.67 3.13 0.65
C MET A 22 -4.22 3.20 2.11
N ASP A 23 -4.34 4.36 2.77
CA ASP A 23 -3.85 4.55 4.13
C ASP A 23 -4.67 3.77 5.17
N THR A 24 -4.05 3.55 6.33
CA THR A 24 -4.53 2.62 7.35
C THR A 24 -5.86 3.02 7.99
N CYS A 25 -6.39 4.21 7.70
CA CYS A 25 -7.66 4.69 8.22
C CYS A 25 -8.87 3.94 7.62
N CYS A 26 -8.78 3.40 6.40
CA CYS A 26 -9.89 2.71 5.72
C CYS A 26 -9.58 1.27 5.25
N GLY A 27 -8.33 0.79 5.36
CA GLY A 27 -7.94 -0.52 4.83
C GLY A 27 -6.64 -1.10 5.41
N GLY A 28 -6.21 -0.68 6.60
CA GLY A 28 -4.92 -1.11 7.18
C GLY A 28 -4.77 -2.63 7.34
N ALA A 29 -5.84 -3.32 7.74
CA ALA A 29 -5.88 -4.77 7.88
C ALA A 29 -6.10 -5.50 6.54
N ASP A 30 -6.43 -4.78 5.46
CA ASP A 30 -6.64 -5.39 4.15
C ASP A 30 -5.31 -5.71 3.48
N SER A 31 -5.33 -6.76 2.66
CA SER A 31 -4.22 -7.06 1.76
C SER A 31 -3.99 -5.90 0.79
N ILE A 32 -2.73 -5.65 0.41
CA ILE A 32 -2.38 -4.65 -0.62
C ILE A 32 -3.24 -4.83 -1.89
N ARG A 33 -3.50 -6.09 -2.29
CA ARG A 33 -4.37 -6.41 -3.43
C ARG A 33 -5.79 -5.87 -3.27
N LYS A 34 -6.40 -6.10 -2.10
CA LYS A 34 -7.76 -5.64 -1.82
C LYS A 34 -7.82 -4.12 -1.75
N ALA A 35 -6.90 -3.50 -1.01
CA ALA A 35 -6.82 -2.05 -0.90
C ALA A 35 -6.57 -1.38 -2.27
N ALA A 36 -5.76 -2.00 -3.15
CA ALA A 36 -5.56 -1.50 -4.51
C ALA A 36 -6.84 -1.60 -5.35
N ALA A 37 -7.50 -2.76 -5.34
CA ALA A 37 -8.76 -2.96 -6.06
C ALA A 37 -9.87 -2.01 -5.59
N ASP A 38 -10.03 -1.83 -4.29
CA ASP A 38 -11.06 -0.97 -3.69
C ASP A 38 -10.83 0.52 -4.02
N ASN A 39 -9.58 0.93 -4.24
CA ASN A 39 -9.20 2.29 -4.64
C ASN A 39 -9.03 2.45 -6.17
N GLY A 40 -9.35 1.42 -6.96
CA GLY A 40 -9.24 1.48 -8.42
C GLY A 40 -7.80 1.52 -8.95
N HIS A 41 -6.85 1.03 -8.16
CA HIS A 41 -5.44 0.91 -8.55
C HIS A 41 -5.14 -0.50 -9.06
N ASP A 42 -4.31 -0.56 -10.11
CA ASP A 42 -3.74 -1.81 -10.58
C ASP A 42 -2.70 -2.34 -9.58
N LEU A 43 -2.78 -3.64 -9.27
CA LEU A 43 -1.92 -4.26 -8.27
C LEU A 43 -0.45 -4.25 -8.70
N GLU A 44 -0.17 -4.49 -9.98
CA GLU A 44 1.20 -4.55 -10.50
C GLU A 44 1.88 -3.18 -10.35
N THR A 45 1.18 -2.12 -10.75
CA THR A 45 1.62 -0.73 -10.59
C THR A 45 1.91 -0.36 -9.13
N VAL A 46 1.06 -0.82 -8.19
CA VAL A 46 1.27 -0.57 -6.75
C VAL A 46 2.51 -1.31 -6.24
N LEU A 47 2.71 -2.56 -6.65
CA LEU A 47 3.87 -3.36 -6.26
C LEU A 47 5.18 -2.79 -6.82
N GLU A 48 5.19 -2.27 -8.05
CA GLU A 48 6.36 -1.59 -8.63
C GLU A 48 6.72 -0.32 -7.86
N LYS A 49 5.73 0.49 -7.48
CA LYS A 49 5.97 1.69 -6.66
C LYS A 49 6.46 1.33 -5.26
N LEU A 50 5.92 0.28 -4.66
CA LEU A 50 6.36 -0.22 -3.36
C LEU A 50 7.79 -0.77 -3.44
N SER A 51 8.11 -1.57 -4.46
CA SER A 51 9.45 -2.13 -4.64
C SER A 51 10.50 -1.04 -4.86
N ALA A 52 10.17 0.00 -5.64
CA ALA A 52 11.03 1.17 -5.82
C ALA A 52 11.23 2.00 -4.54
N ALA A 53 10.27 1.99 -3.60
CA ALA A 53 10.35 2.73 -2.35
C ALA A 53 11.13 2.00 -1.24
N ILE A 54 11.28 0.67 -1.35
CA ILE A 54 12.00 -0.18 -0.40
C ILE A 54 13.41 -0.60 -0.88
N ALA A 55 13.73 -0.37 -2.15
CA ALA A 55 15.08 -0.54 -2.71
C ALA A 55 16.05 0.53 -2.18
#